data_AF-A0A7J3NP64-F1
#
_entry.id   AF-A0A7J3NP64-F1
#
_cell.length_a   1.000
_cell.length_b   1.000
_cell.length_c   1.000
_cell.angle_alpha   90.00
_cell.angle_beta   90.00
_cell.angle_gamma   90.00
#
_symmetry.space_group_name_H-M   'P 1'
#
loop_
_entity.id
_entity.type
_entity.pdbx_description
1 polymer ?
#
loop_
_entity_poly.entity_id
_entity_poly.type
_entity_poly.pdbx_seq_one_letter_code
_entity_poly.pdbx_strand_id
1 'polypeptide(L)'
;MIHEQIIEKINQLRQSKELPPLIIDQLEEKLRQRAELQQLTPQELDEIIEKVRKEYLKSIVDPEEAVGIVAAQSIGEPGTQMTLRTFHYAGVAELNVTLGLPRLIEIIDARRNPSTPMMIIHLDEEHRFDLEKAREVQRRIEMTKVENVASSVEIDRITGQIVINLDPELLEDKGLIVDDVVEGIRKLNKGDVEREGFVVYLTPKVEGLIDLYKLVERVREITLKGVPGIERVVVKKEKGEYVLYSEGSNLTEVLSVPGVDTKRTISNHIHEVASVLGIEAARNVIIREAMNVLEEQGLNVDVRHILLVADLMTMNGEVQQIGSHGVSGKKGSVL
;
A
#
# COMPACT_ATOMS: atom_id res chain seq x y z
N MET A 1 47.37 10.25 17.92
CA MET A 1 47.12 11.55 18.59
C MET A 1 45.84 12.23 18.13
N ILE A 2 45.74 12.87 16.95
CA ILE A 2 44.49 13.57 16.55
C ILE A 2 43.30 12.60 16.42
N HIS A 3 43.54 11.40 15.88
CA HIS A 3 42.49 10.37 15.75
C HIS A 3 41.93 9.88 17.11
N GLU A 4 42.77 9.78 18.15
CA GLU A 4 42.32 9.41 19.50
C GLU A 4 41.54 10.55 20.16
N GLN A 5 41.97 11.80 19.96
CA GLN A 5 41.25 12.98 20.46
C GLN A 5 39.89 13.17 19.79
N ILE A 6 39.78 12.84 18.50
CA ILE A 6 38.50 12.82 17.78
C ILE A 6 37.55 11.78 18.41
N ILE A 7 38.04 10.56 18.65
CA ILE A 7 37.24 9.49 19.25
C ILE A 7 36.80 9.86 20.67
N GLU A 8 37.69 10.44 21.47
CA GLU A 8 37.40 10.83 22.85
C GLU A 8 36.33 11.94 22.92
N LYS A 9 36.45 12.98 22.09
CA LYS A 9 35.46 14.07 22.02
C LYS A 9 34.12 13.62 21.45
N ILE A 10 34.12 12.74 20.45
CA ILE A 10 32.89 12.16 19.91
C ILE A 10 32.18 11.29 20.94
N ASN A 11 32.94 10.52 21.73
CA ASN A 11 32.36 9.74 22.83
C ASN A 11 31.76 10.64 23.92
N GLN A 12 32.38 11.77 24.24
CA GLN A 12 31.80 12.77 25.15
C GLN A 12 30.49 13.37 24.58
N LEU A 13 30.45 13.69 23.28
CA LEU A 13 29.24 14.17 22.61
C LEU A 13 28.13 13.11 22.57
N ARG A 14 28.48 11.83 22.39
CA ARG A 14 27.52 10.72 22.48
C ARG A 14 26.96 10.56 23.89
N GLN A 15 27.76 10.81 24.92
CA GLN A 15 27.31 10.76 26.32
C GLN A 15 26.43 11.95 26.71
N SER A 16 26.68 13.15 26.17
CA SER A 16 25.91 14.36 26.51
C SER A 16 24.49 14.35 25.93
N LYS A 17 24.21 13.53 24.89
CA LYS A 17 22.92 13.46 24.17
C LYS A 17 22.42 14.82 23.65
N GLU A 18 23.29 15.81 23.50
CA GLU A 18 22.91 17.13 22.99
C GLU A 18 22.59 17.11 21.48
N LEU A 19 23.18 16.17 20.74
CA LEU A 19 23.01 16.03 19.30
C LEU A 19 22.40 14.66 18.94
N PRO A 20 21.59 14.58 17.88
CA PRO A 20 21.13 13.31 17.33
C PRO A 20 22.29 12.38 16.97
N PRO A 21 22.21 11.06 17.26
CA PRO A 21 23.28 10.11 16.94
C PRO A 21 23.71 10.15 15.48
N LEU A 22 22.75 10.31 14.56
CA LEU A 22 22.99 10.36 13.12
C LEU A 22 23.87 11.54 12.69
N ILE A 23 23.72 12.70 13.35
CA ILE A 23 24.56 13.88 13.09
C ILE A 23 25.97 13.63 13.62
N ILE A 24 26.09 12.99 14.77
CA ILE A 24 27.38 12.62 15.37
C ILE A 24 28.12 11.63 14.47
N ASP A 25 27.43 10.63 13.94
CA ASP A 25 28.03 9.61 13.07
C ASP A 25 28.49 10.22 11.73
N GLN A 26 27.68 11.10 11.13
CA GLN A 26 28.08 11.83 9.92
C GLN A 26 29.24 12.80 10.17
N LEU A 27 29.28 13.43 11.35
CA LEU A 27 30.37 14.30 11.75
C LEU A 27 31.66 13.50 11.94
N GLU A 28 31.57 12.33 12.59
CA GLU A 28 32.69 11.40 12.77
C GLU A 28 33.29 11.00 11.41
N GLU A 29 32.46 10.55 10.49
CA GLU A 29 32.90 10.10 9.16
C GLU A 29 33.59 11.25 8.40
N LYS A 30 32.97 12.44 8.36
CA LYS A 30 33.55 13.60 7.67
C LYS A 30 34.84 14.08 8.32
N LEU A 31 34.95 14.06 9.66
CA LEU A 31 36.17 14.45 10.36
C LEU A 31 37.30 13.45 10.11
N ARG A 32 37.01 12.15 10.04
CA ARG A 32 37.99 11.12 9.68
C ARG A 32 38.54 11.30 8.26
N GLN A 33 37.64 11.45 7.27
CA GLN A 33 38.03 11.72 5.88
C GLN A 33 38.90 12.99 5.76
N ARG A 34 38.54 14.04 6.49
CA ARG A 34 39.27 15.32 6.44
C ARG A 34 40.60 15.26 7.17
N ALA A 35 40.71 14.47 8.24
CA ALA A 35 41.97 14.24 8.97
C ALA A 35 43.00 13.42 8.16
N GLU A 36 42.54 12.60 7.21
CA GLU A 36 43.42 11.87 6.27
C GLU A 36 43.92 12.77 5.14
N LEU A 37 43.10 13.71 4.66
CA LEU A 37 43.41 14.62 3.54
C LEU A 37 44.17 15.88 3.97
N GLN A 38 43.96 16.36 5.20
CA GLN A 38 44.60 17.55 5.77
C GLN A 38 44.89 17.30 7.26
N GLN A 39 46.05 17.75 7.75
CA GLN A 39 46.36 17.72 9.18
C GLN A 39 45.46 18.74 9.91
N LEU A 40 44.29 18.30 10.40
CA LEU A 40 43.44 19.11 11.26
C LEU A 40 44.17 19.44 12.56
N THR A 41 44.17 20.72 12.92
CA THR A 41 44.63 21.13 14.25
C THR A 41 43.56 20.81 15.31
N PRO A 42 43.94 20.55 16.58
CA PRO A 42 42.98 20.33 17.66
C PRO A 42 42.03 21.51 17.89
N GLN A 43 42.46 22.75 17.57
CA GLN A 43 41.64 23.96 17.69
C GLN A 43 40.54 24.02 16.62
N GLU A 44 40.86 23.68 15.38
CA GLU A 44 39.87 23.62 14.30
C GLU A 44 38.81 22.55 14.55
N LEU A 45 39.19 21.43 15.18
CA LEU A 45 38.27 20.39 15.59
C LEU A 45 37.23 20.91 16.59
N ASP A 46 37.67 21.64 17.62
CA ASP A 46 36.76 22.24 18.61
C ASP A 46 35.85 23.29 17.99
N GLU A 47 36.38 24.13 17.09
CA GLU A 47 35.57 25.11 16.37
C GLU A 47 34.49 24.47 15.50
N ILE A 48 34.79 23.35 14.84
CA ILE A 48 33.82 22.66 13.99
C ILE A 48 32.69 22.09 14.86
N ILE A 49 33.04 21.43 15.97
CA ILE A 49 32.06 20.84 16.90
C ILE A 49 31.16 21.94 17.47
N GLU A 50 31.73 23.05 17.95
CA GLU A 50 30.95 24.17 18.49
C GLU A 50 30.09 24.85 17.43
N LYS A 51 30.57 24.99 16.18
CA LYS A 51 29.74 25.50 15.08
C LYS A 51 28.54 24.59 14.78
N VAL A 52 28.75 23.27 14.73
CA VAL A 52 27.66 22.30 14.51
C VAL A 52 26.64 22.37 15.64
N ARG A 53 27.11 22.42 16.89
CA ARG A 53 26.26 22.55 18.07
C ARG A 53 25.44 23.85 18.03
N LYS A 54 26.08 24.97 17.73
CA LYS A 54 25.44 26.28 17.62
C LYS A 54 24.38 26.31 16.53
N GLU A 55 24.68 25.74 15.36
CA GLU A 55 23.73 25.69 14.25
C GLU A 55 22.54 24.78 14.56
N TYR A 56 22.77 23.65 15.23
CA TYR A 56 21.70 22.76 15.67
C TYR A 56 20.77 23.44 16.67
N LEU A 57 21.31 24.07 17.71
CA LEU A 57 20.53 24.81 18.71
C LEU A 57 19.73 25.96 18.11
N LYS A 58 20.29 26.65 17.10
CA LYS A 58 19.60 27.70 16.36
C LYS A 58 18.49 27.17 15.45
N SER A 59 18.56 25.89 15.05
CA SER A 59 17.59 25.25 14.15
C SER A 59 16.41 24.62 14.89
N ILE A 60 16.40 24.65 16.23
CA ILE A 60 15.27 24.17 17.03
C ILE A 60 14.11 25.15 16.86
N VAL A 61 12.90 24.60 16.74
CA VAL A 61 11.67 25.42 16.67
C VAL A 61 11.48 26.21 17.95
N ASP A 62 11.11 27.48 17.83
CA ASP A 62 10.78 28.31 18.99
C ASP A 62 9.55 27.74 19.71
N PRO A 63 9.53 27.75 21.06
CA PRO A 63 8.36 27.33 21.81
C PRO A 63 7.16 28.22 21.50
N GLU A 64 5.95 27.68 21.64
CA GLU A 64 4.66 28.36 21.37
C GLU A 64 4.36 28.66 19.89
N GLU A 65 5.21 28.20 18.97
CA GLU A 65 4.94 28.30 17.53
C GLU A 65 3.65 27.56 17.15
N ALA A 66 2.85 28.15 16.25
CA ALA A 66 1.57 27.61 15.83
C ALA A 66 1.72 26.50 14.77
N VAL A 67 2.50 25.47 15.09
CA VAL A 67 2.92 24.40 14.17
C VAL A 67 1.77 23.69 13.46
N GLY A 68 0.62 23.59 14.12
CA GLY A 68 -0.59 22.99 13.52
C GLY A 68 -1.15 23.83 12.37
N ILE A 69 -1.12 25.17 12.48
CA ILE A 69 -1.58 26.07 11.41
C ILE A 69 -0.61 26.04 10.24
N VAL A 70 0.70 26.13 10.53
CA VAL A 70 1.75 26.07 9.51
C VAL A 70 1.68 24.75 8.75
N ALA A 71 1.59 23.62 9.46
CA ALA A 71 1.47 22.30 8.82
C ALA A 71 0.22 22.20 7.94
N ALA A 72 -0.93 22.66 8.43
CA ALA A 72 -2.18 22.63 7.65
C ALA A 72 -2.07 23.47 6.37
N GLN A 73 -1.45 24.65 6.44
CA GLN A 73 -1.20 25.49 5.28
C GLN A 73 -0.20 24.85 4.30
N SER A 74 0.92 24.34 4.80
CA SER A 74 1.96 23.71 3.96
C SER A 74 1.46 22.47 3.23
N ILE A 75 0.54 21.70 3.81
CA ILE A 75 -0.09 20.53 3.15
C ILE A 75 -1.19 20.98 2.20
N GLY A 76 -1.95 22.03 2.54
CA GLY A 76 -3.10 22.50 1.76
C GLY A 76 -2.75 23.37 0.55
N GLU A 77 -1.72 24.21 0.65
CA GLU A 77 -1.28 25.14 -0.40
C GLU A 77 -0.97 24.42 -1.73
N PRO A 78 -0.22 23.30 -1.74
CA PRO A 78 0.04 22.55 -2.97
C PRO A 78 -1.22 21.96 -3.61
N GLY A 79 -2.29 21.74 -2.84
CA GLY A 79 -3.53 21.15 -3.34
C GLY A 79 -4.13 21.94 -4.52
N THR A 80 -4.01 23.28 -4.50
CA THR A 80 -4.46 24.12 -5.62
C THR A 80 -3.69 23.83 -6.92
N GLN A 81 -2.39 23.55 -6.81
CA GLN A 81 -1.49 23.29 -7.95
C GLN A 81 -1.62 21.86 -8.48
N MET A 82 -2.02 20.90 -7.63
CA MET A 82 -2.20 19.49 -8.00
C MET A 82 -3.38 19.26 -8.96
N THR A 83 -4.31 20.21 -9.06
CA THR A 83 -5.51 20.09 -9.91
C THR A 83 -5.16 20.00 -11.41
N LEU A 84 -3.99 20.50 -11.84
CA LEU A 84 -3.59 20.58 -13.24
C LEU A 84 -2.53 19.54 -13.68
N ARG A 85 -2.03 18.71 -12.76
CA ARG A 85 -0.99 17.69 -13.02
C ARG A 85 -1.54 16.26 -12.94
N THR A 86 -2.57 15.98 -13.73
CA THR A 86 -3.18 14.65 -13.78
C THR A 86 -2.91 14.00 -15.12
N PHE A 87 -2.46 12.74 -15.07
CA PHE A 87 -2.66 11.68 -16.07
C PHE A 87 -1.49 11.08 -16.86
N HIS A 88 -0.21 11.27 -16.50
CA HIS A 88 0.82 10.40 -17.10
C HIS A 88 1.92 10.01 -16.11
N TYR A 89 1.86 8.78 -15.59
CA TYR A 89 3.04 8.09 -15.09
C TYR A 89 3.45 7.00 -16.10
N ALA A 90 4.64 7.14 -16.67
CA ALA A 90 5.25 6.14 -17.52
C ALA A 90 5.95 5.09 -16.63
N GLY A 91 5.27 3.98 -16.31
CA GLY A 91 5.93 2.87 -15.62
C GLY A 91 5.01 1.85 -14.95
N VAL A 92 3.76 2.22 -14.64
CA VAL A 92 2.71 1.33 -14.14
C VAL A 92 1.42 1.58 -14.91
N ALA A 93 1.49 1.59 -16.24
CA ALA A 93 0.35 1.85 -17.11
C ALA A 93 -0.77 0.78 -17.02
N GLU A 94 -0.52 -0.33 -16.32
CA GLU A 94 -1.43 -1.49 -16.27
C GLU A 94 -2.41 -1.48 -15.09
N LEU A 95 -2.21 -0.65 -14.06
CA LEU A 95 -3.07 -0.59 -12.87
C LEU A 95 -3.71 0.80 -12.70
N ASN A 96 -5.01 0.82 -12.45
CA ASN A 96 -5.76 2.04 -12.22
C ASN A 96 -5.53 2.51 -10.77
N VAL A 97 -4.64 3.49 -10.58
CA VAL A 97 -4.38 4.09 -9.27
C VAL A 97 -4.98 5.49 -9.21
N THR A 98 -5.65 5.84 -8.11
CA THR A 98 -6.04 7.23 -7.82
C THR A 98 -4.79 8.00 -7.48
N LEU A 99 -4.41 8.94 -8.35
CA LEU A 99 -3.21 9.76 -8.19
C LEU A 99 -3.56 11.21 -7.85
N GLY A 100 -2.61 11.88 -7.20
CA GLY A 100 -2.68 13.31 -6.93
C GLY A 100 -3.63 13.69 -5.78
N LEU A 101 -4.30 14.83 -5.92
CA LEU A 101 -5.09 15.43 -4.84
C LEU A 101 -6.24 14.54 -4.33
N PRO A 102 -7.02 13.83 -5.17
CA PRO A 102 -8.08 12.95 -4.68
C PRO A 102 -7.56 11.92 -3.69
N ARG A 103 -6.38 11.34 -3.94
CA ARG A 103 -5.75 10.36 -3.05
C ARG A 103 -5.31 10.99 -1.73
N LEU A 104 -4.72 12.19 -1.78
CA LEU A 104 -4.35 12.93 -0.56
C LEU A 104 -5.57 13.22 0.32
N ILE A 105 -6.71 13.60 -0.29
CA ILE A 105 -7.98 13.79 0.42
C ILE A 105 -8.46 12.49 1.05
N GLU A 106 -8.41 11.35 0.34
CA GLU A 106 -8.81 10.06 0.90
C GLU A 106 -8.01 9.66 2.14
N ILE A 107 -6.69 9.94 2.12
CA ILE A 107 -5.78 9.66 3.23
C ILE A 107 -6.14 10.55 4.42
N ILE A 108 -6.23 11.88 4.22
CA ILE A 108 -6.54 12.86 5.26
C ILE A 108 -7.94 12.65 5.87
N ASP A 109 -8.89 12.24 5.03
CA ASP A 109 -10.24 11.90 5.48
C ASP A 109 -10.33 10.52 6.13
N ALA A 110 -9.23 9.76 6.16
CA ALA A 110 -9.19 8.38 6.64
C ALA A 110 -10.39 7.57 6.12
N ARG A 111 -10.63 7.61 4.80
CA ARG A 111 -11.79 6.89 4.23
C ARG A 111 -11.71 5.41 4.53
N ARG A 112 -12.84 4.84 4.97
CA ARG A 112 -12.93 3.40 5.29
C ARG A 112 -12.62 2.52 4.09
N ASN A 113 -13.12 2.90 2.92
CA ASN A 113 -12.87 2.20 1.65
C ASN A 113 -12.20 3.19 0.69
N PRO A 114 -10.91 3.02 0.34
CA PRO A 114 -10.26 3.83 -0.68
C PRO A 114 -10.84 3.51 -2.07
N SER A 115 -10.78 4.46 -3.00
CA SER A 115 -11.36 4.24 -4.34
C SER A 115 -10.56 3.24 -5.18
N THR A 116 -9.23 3.20 -5.01
CA THR A 116 -8.34 2.22 -5.66
C THR A 116 -7.43 1.57 -4.60
N PRO A 117 -7.93 0.54 -3.89
CA PRO A 117 -7.08 -0.25 -3.01
C PRO A 117 -6.02 -0.97 -3.83
N MET A 118 -4.78 -0.98 -3.34
CA MET A 118 -3.68 -1.72 -3.95
C MET A 118 -2.73 -2.25 -2.89
N MET A 119 -2.05 -3.34 -3.22
CA MET A 119 -0.98 -3.90 -2.40
C MET A 119 0.28 -4.11 -3.23
N ILE A 120 1.41 -3.93 -2.56
CA ILE A 120 2.73 -4.29 -3.06
C ILE A 120 3.15 -5.53 -2.27
N ILE A 121 3.06 -6.68 -2.91
CA ILE A 121 3.27 -7.98 -2.30
C ILE A 121 4.67 -8.43 -2.66
N HIS A 122 5.52 -8.49 -1.63
CA HIS A 122 6.88 -8.99 -1.77
C HIS A 122 6.88 -10.50 -1.62
N LEU A 123 7.77 -11.15 -2.36
CA LEU A 123 7.96 -12.60 -2.30
C LEU A 123 9.13 -12.94 -1.36
N ASP A 124 9.10 -14.15 -0.82
CA ASP A 124 10.17 -14.68 0.03
C ASP A 124 11.49 -14.90 -0.75
N GLU A 125 12.54 -15.31 -0.05
CA GLU A 125 13.86 -15.54 -0.65
C GLU A 125 13.88 -16.65 -1.72
N GLU A 126 12.95 -17.60 -1.66
CA GLU A 126 12.90 -18.76 -2.56
C GLU A 126 12.14 -18.46 -3.86
N HIS A 127 11.19 -17.52 -3.82
CA HIS A 127 10.29 -17.17 -4.91
C HIS A 127 10.67 -15.83 -5.60
N ARG A 128 11.40 -14.92 -4.93
CA ARG A 128 11.69 -13.57 -5.48
C ARG A 128 12.57 -13.52 -6.73
N PHE A 129 13.32 -14.58 -7.05
CA PHE A 129 14.24 -14.60 -8.20
C PHE A 129 13.74 -15.42 -9.39
N ASP A 130 12.63 -16.12 -9.23
CA ASP A 130 12.10 -17.05 -10.23
C ASP A 130 10.72 -16.59 -10.72
N LEU A 131 10.59 -16.42 -12.03
CA LEU A 131 9.35 -15.94 -12.66
C LEU A 131 8.23 -16.98 -12.56
N GLU A 132 8.53 -18.27 -12.67
CA GLU A 132 7.50 -19.31 -12.65
C GLU A 132 6.89 -19.45 -11.26
N LYS A 133 7.73 -19.41 -10.23
CA LYS A 133 7.31 -19.40 -8.83
C LYS A 133 6.52 -18.13 -8.47
N ALA A 134 6.95 -16.97 -8.96
CA ALA A 134 6.20 -15.73 -8.77
C ALA A 134 4.81 -15.80 -9.41
N ARG A 135 4.69 -16.39 -10.60
CA ARG A 135 3.40 -16.63 -11.28
C ARG A 135 2.53 -17.64 -10.52
N GLU A 136 3.12 -18.63 -9.86
CA GLU A 136 2.36 -19.54 -9.01
C GLU A 136 1.71 -18.80 -7.83
N VAL A 137 2.47 -17.94 -7.15
CA VAL A 137 1.95 -17.10 -6.06
C VAL A 137 0.90 -16.12 -6.60
N GLN A 138 1.14 -15.50 -7.75
CA GLN A 138 0.16 -14.65 -8.44
C GLN A 138 -1.18 -15.37 -8.65
N ARG A 139 -1.16 -16.59 -9.21
CA ARG A 139 -2.38 -17.41 -9.45
C ARG A 139 -3.11 -17.80 -8.17
N ARG A 140 -2.41 -17.90 -7.03
CA ARG A 140 -3.02 -18.18 -5.73
C ARG A 140 -3.67 -16.95 -5.12
N ILE A 141 -3.17 -15.76 -5.42
CA ILE A 141 -3.67 -14.50 -4.86
C ILE A 141 -4.80 -13.92 -5.72
N GLU A 142 -4.63 -13.93 -7.05
CA GLU A 142 -5.58 -13.33 -7.98
C GLU A 142 -6.96 -14.01 -7.90
N MET A 143 -7.99 -13.22 -7.58
CA MET A 143 -9.35 -13.71 -7.50
C MET A 143 -9.87 -14.04 -8.91
N THR A 144 -10.15 -15.31 -9.12
CA THR A 144 -10.73 -15.79 -10.37
C THR A 144 -12.21 -16.06 -10.15
N LYS A 145 -13.04 -15.26 -10.81
CA LYS A 145 -14.49 -15.47 -10.89
C LYS A 145 -14.84 -16.24 -12.16
N VAL A 146 -16.08 -16.74 -12.23
CA VAL A 146 -16.59 -17.40 -13.45
C VAL A 146 -16.54 -16.45 -14.66
N GLU A 147 -16.80 -15.15 -14.48
CA GLU A 147 -16.67 -14.16 -15.56
C GLU A 147 -15.26 -14.05 -16.16
N ASN A 148 -14.22 -14.36 -15.39
CA ASN A 148 -12.82 -14.27 -15.86
C ASN A 148 -12.37 -15.50 -16.66
N VAL A 149 -13.14 -16.58 -16.63
CA VAL A 149 -12.82 -17.86 -17.31
C VAL A 149 -13.86 -18.26 -18.36
N ALA A 150 -15.00 -17.58 -18.40
CA ALA A 150 -16.08 -17.86 -19.34
C ALA A 150 -16.01 -16.91 -20.55
N SER A 151 -16.00 -17.46 -21.76
CA SER A 151 -16.13 -16.70 -23.01
C SER A 151 -17.54 -16.13 -23.16
N SER A 152 -18.57 -16.90 -22.76
CA SER A 152 -19.95 -16.40 -22.67
C SER A 152 -20.74 -17.13 -21.60
N VAL A 153 -21.69 -16.41 -20.99
CA VAL A 153 -22.71 -16.96 -20.09
C VAL A 153 -24.05 -16.58 -20.67
N GLU A 154 -24.76 -17.57 -21.20
CA GLU A 154 -26.00 -17.41 -21.94
C GLU A 154 -27.13 -18.19 -21.29
N ILE A 155 -28.37 -17.74 -21.53
CA ILE A 155 -29.58 -18.46 -21.10
C ILE A 155 -30.18 -19.09 -22.34
N ASP A 156 -30.26 -20.41 -22.37
CA ASP A 156 -31.08 -21.10 -23.35
C ASP A 156 -32.55 -20.88 -23.00
N ARG A 157 -33.24 -20.14 -23.87
CA ARG A 157 -34.65 -19.77 -23.70
C ARG A 157 -35.61 -20.94 -23.88
N ILE A 158 -35.16 -22.04 -24.49
CA ILE A 158 -35.98 -23.22 -24.77
C ILE A 158 -35.94 -24.18 -23.58
N THR A 159 -34.73 -24.51 -23.12
CA THR A 159 -34.52 -25.46 -22.00
C THR A 159 -34.55 -24.78 -20.63
N GLY A 160 -34.42 -23.45 -20.58
CA GLY A 160 -34.28 -22.69 -19.32
C GLY A 160 -32.91 -22.89 -18.65
N GLN A 161 -31.95 -23.52 -19.34
CA GLN A 161 -30.62 -23.79 -18.80
C GLN A 161 -29.70 -22.59 -18.98
N ILE A 162 -28.78 -22.42 -18.02
CA ILE A 162 -27.68 -21.47 -18.13
C ILE A 162 -26.49 -22.21 -18.73
N VAL A 163 -26.04 -21.75 -19.90
CA VAL A 163 -24.92 -22.31 -20.65
C VAL A 163 -23.70 -21.43 -20.41
N ILE A 164 -22.66 -22.01 -19.84
CA ILE A 164 -21.39 -21.33 -19.56
C ILE A 164 -20.34 -21.94 -20.49
N ASN A 165 -19.89 -21.16 -21.46
CA ASN A 165 -18.81 -21.54 -22.35
C ASN A 165 -17.49 -21.12 -21.72
N LEU A 166 -16.66 -22.07 -21.33
CA LEU A 166 -15.35 -21.80 -20.74
C LEU A 166 -14.28 -21.71 -21.84
N ASP A 167 -13.34 -20.80 -21.64
CA ASP A 167 -12.20 -20.63 -22.53
C ASP A 167 -11.01 -21.49 -22.05
N PRO A 168 -10.48 -22.42 -22.86
CA PRO A 168 -9.34 -23.24 -22.48
C PRO A 168 -8.07 -22.42 -22.24
N GLU A 169 -7.85 -21.32 -22.98
CA GLU A 169 -6.66 -20.48 -22.81
C GLU A 169 -6.70 -19.75 -21.46
N LEU A 170 -7.87 -19.17 -21.10
CA LEU A 170 -8.05 -18.48 -19.81
C LEU A 170 -7.96 -19.44 -18.62
N LEU A 171 -8.42 -20.69 -18.79
CA LEU A 171 -8.31 -21.73 -17.77
C LEU A 171 -6.83 -22.11 -17.52
N GLU A 172 -6.03 -22.28 -18.57
CA GLU A 172 -4.59 -22.58 -18.45
C GLU A 172 -3.80 -21.42 -17.82
N ASP A 173 -4.12 -20.19 -18.21
CA ASP A 173 -3.47 -18.99 -17.66
C ASP A 173 -3.72 -18.85 -16.15
N LYS A 174 -4.95 -19.12 -15.71
CA LYS A 174 -5.35 -19.11 -14.28
C LYS A 174 -4.98 -20.39 -13.53
N GLY A 175 -4.57 -21.45 -14.24
CA GLY A 175 -4.24 -22.75 -13.66
C GLY A 175 -5.44 -23.42 -12.98
N LEU A 176 -6.59 -23.40 -13.65
CA LEU A 176 -7.86 -24.00 -13.20
C LEU A 176 -8.27 -25.15 -14.11
N ILE A 177 -8.95 -26.14 -13.52
CA ILE A 177 -9.56 -27.24 -14.26
C ILE A 177 -11.06 -27.00 -14.32
N VAL A 178 -11.72 -27.48 -15.39
CA VAL A 178 -13.20 -27.39 -15.54
C VAL A 178 -13.94 -27.96 -14.31
N ASP A 179 -13.36 -28.97 -13.65
CA ASP A 179 -13.93 -29.57 -12.44
C ASP A 179 -13.97 -28.60 -11.25
N ASP A 180 -12.98 -27.70 -11.13
CA ASP A 180 -12.98 -26.64 -10.11
C ASP A 180 -14.15 -25.66 -10.32
N VAL A 181 -14.47 -25.37 -11.60
CA VAL A 181 -15.60 -24.52 -11.98
C VAL A 181 -16.92 -25.19 -11.62
N VAL A 182 -17.05 -26.49 -11.92
CA VAL A 182 -18.25 -27.29 -11.60
C VAL A 182 -18.46 -27.37 -10.09
N GLU A 183 -17.40 -27.58 -9.30
CA GLU A 183 -17.49 -27.54 -7.84
C GLU A 183 -17.90 -26.17 -7.32
N GLY A 184 -17.35 -25.09 -7.89
CA GLY A 184 -17.73 -23.72 -7.58
C GLY A 184 -19.22 -23.45 -7.79
N ILE A 185 -19.76 -23.91 -8.93
CA ILE A 185 -21.19 -23.74 -9.27
C ILE A 185 -22.07 -24.63 -8.39
N ARG A 186 -21.63 -25.86 -8.08
CA ARG A 186 -22.38 -26.78 -7.19
C ARG A 186 -22.60 -26.20 -5.79
N LYS A 187 -21.65 -25.42 -5.26
CA LYS A 187 -21.80 -24.74 -3.95
C LYS A 187 -23.03 -23.83 -3.87
N LEU A 188 -23.56 -23.34 -5.00
CA LEU A 188 -24.79 -22.55 -5.00
C LEU A 188 -26.04 -23.37 -4.65
N ASN A 189 -26.04 -24.70 -4.79
CA ASN A 189 -27.19 -25.58 -4.54
C ASN A 189 -28.49 -25.16 -5.27
N LYS A 190 -28.38 -24.54 -6.47
CA LYS A 190 -29.54 -23.96 -7.20
C LYS A 190 -30.03 -24.76 -8.40
N GLY A 191 -29.45 -25.92 -8.65
CA GLY A 191 -29.77 -26.71 -9.83
C GLY A 191 -28.84 -27.89 -10.01
N ASP A 192 -29.14 -28.69 -11.02
CA ASP A 192 -28.27 -29.76 -11.48
C ASP A 192 -27.22 -29.19 -12.44
N VAL A 193 -25.97 -29.55 -12.23
CA VAL A 193 -24.81 -29.06 -13.00
C VAL A 193 -24.26 -30.22 -13.82
N GLU A 194 -24.34 -30.09 -15.13
CA GLU A 194 -23.82 -31.04 -16.10
C GLU A 194 -22.63 -30.43 -16.85
N ARG A 195 -21.70 -31.30 -17.25
CA ARG A 195 -20.47 -30.91 -17.96
C ARG A 195 -20.42 -31.63 -19.29
N GLU A 196 -20.23 -30.86 -20.37
CA GLU A 196 -19.86 -31.39 -21.68
C GLU A 196 -18.58 -30.69 -22.16
N GLY A 197 -17.43 -31.34 -21.98
CA GLY A 197 -16.12 -30.77 -22.37
C GLY A 197 -15.79 -29.49 -21.58
N PHE A 198 -15.78 -28.35 -22.30
CA PHE A 198 -15.56 -26.99 -21.78
C PHE A 198 -16.86 -26.20 -21.57
N VAL A 199 -18.01 -26.81 -21.84
CA VAL A 199 -19.32 -26.20 -21.62
C VAL A 199 -19.93 -26.74 -20.34
N VAL A 200 -20.39 -25.85 -19.48
CA VAL A 200 -21.07 -26.20 -18.22
C VAL A 200 -22.53 -25.78 -18.34
N TYR A 201 -23.43 -26.74 -18.13
CA TYR A 201 -24.87 -26.55 -18.13
C TYR A 201 -25.37 -26.52 -16.69
N LEU A 202 -26.02 -25.43 -16.29
CA LEU A 202 -26.73 -25.34 -15.02
C LEU A 202 -28.22 -25.36 -15.33
N THR A 203 -28.93 -26.38 -14.83
CA THR A 203 -30.39 -26.50 -14.91
C THR A 203 -31.00 -25.96 -13.61
N PRO A 204 -31.48 -24.71 -13.58
CA PRO A 204 -31.95 -24.09 -12.36
C PRO A 204 -33.36 -24.57 -12.01
N LYS A 205 -33.63 -24.75 -10.70
CA LYS A 205 -34.97 -25.16 -10.21
C LYS A 205 -35.99 -24.01 -10.10
N VAL A 206 -35.75 -22.90 -10.81
CA VAL A 206 -36.58 -21.69 -10.75
C VAL A 206 -37.32 -21.48 -12.07
N GLU A 207 -38.63 -21.26 -11.98
CA GLU A 207 -39.52 -21.10 -13.14
C GLU A 207 -39.65 -19.63 -13.59
N GLY A 208 -39.13 -18.67 -12.80
CA GLY A 208 -39.25 -17.23 -13.07
C GLY A 208 -38.14 -16.64 -13.94
N LEU A 209 -38.50 -15.97 -15.04
CA LEU A 209 -37.56 -15.30 -15.97
C LEU A 209 -36.67 -14.25 -15.28
N ILE A 210 -37.22 -13.47 -14.34
CA ILE A 210 -36.47 -12.47 -13.56
C ILE A 210 -35.46 -13.15 -12.63
N ASP A 211 -35.84 -14.29 -12.05
CA ASP A 211 -34.98 -15.03 -11.14
C ASP A 211 -33.86 -15.77 -11.87
N LEU A 212 -34.08 -16.14 -13.14
CA LEU A 212 -33.04 -16.63 -14.05
C LEU A 212 -31.99 -15.55 -14.33
N TYR A 213 -32.38 -14.32 -14.66
CA TYR A 213 -31.42 -13.22 -14.82
C TYR A 213 -30.63 -12.94 -13.53
N LYS A 214 -31.30 -12.91 -12.38
CA LYS A 214 -30.62 -12.77 -11.07
C LYS A 214 -29.72 -13.98 -10.75
N LEU A 215 -30.00 -15.15 -11.30
CA LEU A 215 -29.17 -16.32 -11.12
C LEU A 215 -27.92 -16.25 -12.00
N VAL A 216 -28.05 -15.81 -13.25
CA VAL A 216 -26.91 -15.56 -14.15
C VAL A 216 -25.92 -14.58 -13.55
N GLU A 217 -26.39 -13.44 -13.03
CA GLU A 217 -25.51 -12.46 -12.37
C GLU A 217 -24.79 -13.09 -11.17
N ARG A 218 -25.49 -13.85 -10.33
CA ARG A 218 -24.87 -14.57 -9.22
C ARG A 218 -23.89 -15.65 -9.65
N VAL A 219 -24.13 -16.30 -10.79
CA VAL A 219 -23.23 -17.31 -11.35
C VAL A 219 -21.95 -16.67 -11.86
N ARG A 220 -22.04 -15.48 -12.47
CA ARG A 220 -20.87 -14.70 -12.93
C ARG A 220 -19.98 -14.26 -11.76
N GLU A 221 -20.58 -13.87 -10.64
CA GLU A 221 -19.89 -13.40 -9.44
C GLU A 221 -19.29 -14.52 -8.56
N ILE A 222 -19.52 -15.81 -8.87
CA ILE A 222 -18.96 -16.90 -8.06
C ILE A 222 -17.44 -16.84 -8.12
N THR A 223 -16.82 -16.80 -6.94
CA THR A 223 -15.38 -16.93 -6.77
C THR A 223 -14.99 -18.41 -6.79
N LEU A 224 -14.10 -18.76 -7.70
CA LEU A 224 -13.59 -20.13 -7.86
C LEU A 224 -12.35 -20.34 -7.00
N LYS A 225 -11.38 -19.43 -7.15
CA LYS A 225 -10.06 -19.47 -6.50
C LYS A 225 -9.54 -18.06 -6.28
N GLY A 226 -8.60 -17.92 -5.36
CA GLY A 226 -7.94 -16.66 -5.07
C GLY A 226 -8.43 -15.99 -3.80
N VAL A 227 -7.80 -14.87 -3.47
CA VAL A 227 -8.11 -14.09 -2.27
C VAL A 227 -9.27 -13.13 -2.56
N PRO A 228 -10.34 -13.11 -1.74
CA PRO A 228 -11.45 -12.19 -1.93
C PRO A 228 -11.00 -10.73 -1.94
N GLY A 229 -11.49 -9.95 -2.89
CA GLY A 229 -11.21 -8.52 -2.98
C GLY A 229 -9.92 -8.16 -3.71
N ILE A 230 -9.21 -9.11 -4.32
CA ILE A 230 -8.06 -8.86 -5.20
C ILE A 230 -8.43 -9.23 -6.64
N GLU A 231 -8.74 -8.24 -7.45
CA GLU A 231 -9.30 -8.44 -8.80
C GLU A 231 -8.23 -8.81 -9.83
N ARG A 232 -7.07 -8.17 -9.75
CA ARG A 232 -5.99 -8.37 -10.71
C ARG A 232 -4.64 -8.29 -10.02
N VAL A 233 -3.68 -9.09 -10.47
CA VAL A 233 -2.29 -9.06 -9.95
C VAL A 233 -1.32 -9.00 -11.12
N VAL A 234 -0.39 -8.05 -11.07
CA VAL A 234 0.65 -7.84 -12.09
C VAL A 234 2.02 -8.14 -11.49
N VAL A 235 2.82 -8.94 -12.20
CA VAL A 235 4.20 -9.26 -11.82
C VAL A 235 5.16 -8.25 -12.45
N LYS A 236 6.00 -7.60 -11.65
CA LYS A 236 7.03 -6.69 -12.13
C LYS A 236 8.39 -7.05 -11.55
N LYS A 237 9.45 -6.89 -12.34
CA LYS A 237 10.82 -7.06 -11.88
C LYS A 237 11.40 -5.72 -11.44
N GLU A 238 11.67 -5.56 -10.15
CA GLU A 238 12.26 -4.35 -9.57
C GLU A 238 13.57 -4.69 -8.86
N LYS A 239 14.66 -3.95 -9.17
CA LYS A 239 15.98 -4.11 -8.55
C LYS A 239 16.53 -5.56 -8.55
N GLY A 240 16.10 -6.37 -9.52
CA GLY A 240 16.51 -7.77 -9.66
C GLY A 240 15.53 -8.79 -9.06
N GLU A 241 14.47 -8.35 -8.40
CA GLU A 241 13.47 -9.19 -7.72
C GLU A 241 12.10 -9.08 -8.37
N TYR A 242 11.32 -10.15 -8.33
CA TYR A 242 9.91 -10.12 -8.73
C TYR A 242 9.03 -9.66 -7.56
N VAL A 243 8.23 -8.63 -7.83
CA VAL A 243 7.26 -8.03 -6.91
C VAL A 243 5.88 -8.09 -7.57
N LEU A 244 4.87 -8.43 -6.79
CA LEU A 244 3.48 -8.49 -7.28
C LEU A 244 2.74 -7.20 -6.86
N TYR A 245 2.04 -6.60 -7.80
CA TYR A 245 1.17 -5.45 -7.56
C TYR A 245 -0.27 -5.88 -7.74
N SER A 246 -1.10 -5.70 -6.71
CA SER A 246 -2.52 -6.05 -6.77
C SER A 246 -3.41 -4.83 -6.99
N GLU A 247 -4.47 -5.01 -7.77
CA GLU A 247 -5.68 -4.19 -7.76
C GLU A 247 -6.65 -4.83 -6.76
N GLY A 248 -6.98 -4.10 -5.71
CA GLY A 248 -7.62 -4.66 -4.53
C GLY A 248 -6.68 -4.84 -3.34
N SER A 249 -7.28 -4.99 -2.16
CA SER A 249 -6.56 -5.22 -0.91
C SER A 249 -7.29 -6.23 -0.03
N ASN A 250 -6.55 -7.23 0.44
CA ASN A 250 -6.98 -8.14 1.50
C ASN A 250 -5.74 -8.64 2.26
N LEU A 251 -5.20 -7.77 3.11
CA LEU A 251 -3.94 -7.99 3.81
C LEU A 251 -3.97 -9.24 4.69
N THR A 252 -5.09 -9.51 5.36
CA THR A 252 -5.25 -10.68 6.26
C THR A 252 -5.01 -12.00 5.53
N GLU A 253 -5.69 -12.18 4.40
CA GLU A 253 -5.58 -13.42 3.61
C GLU A 253 -4.26 -13.49 2.86
N VAL A 254 -3.79 -12.38 2.27
CA VAL A 254 -2.52 -12.34 1.52
C VAL A 254 -1.33 -12.73 2.39
N LEU A 255 -1.27 -12.26 3.64
CA LEU A 255 -0.19 -12.62 4.57
C LEU A 255 -0.19 -14.11 4.93
N SER A 256 -1.32 -14.81 4.74
CA SER A 256 -1.44 -16.25 5.00
C SER A 256 -1.06 -17.11 3.79
N VAL A 257 -0.84 -16.50 2.61
CA VAL A 257 -0.48 -17.22 1.38
C VAL A 257 1.00 -17.65 1.42
N PRO A 258 1.31 -18.93 1.20
CA PRO A 258 2.70 -19.40 1.10
C PRO A 258 3.43 -18.75 -0.08
N GLY A 259 4.67 -18.31 0.14
CA GLY A 259 5.49 -17.61 -0.86
C GLY A 259 5.48 -16.08 -0.71
N VAL A 260 4.58 -15.54 0.11
CA VAL A 260 4.51 -14.10 0.42
C VAL A 260 5.44 -13.75 1.58
N ASP A 261 6.23 -12.69 1.40
CA ASP A 261 7.03 -12.08 2.45
C ASP A 261 6.16 -11.18 3.32
N THR A 262 5.84 -11.68 4.52
CA THR A 262 4.99 -11.00 5.49
C THR A 262 5.61 -9.75 6.11
N LYS A 263 6.94 -9.58 6.02
CA LYS A 263 7.65 -8.43 6.63
C LYS A 263 7.76 -7.25 5.70
N ARG A 264 7.74 -7.49 4.38
CA ARG A 264 7.89 -6.44 3.36
C ARG A 264 6.60 -6.08 2.63
N THR A 265 5.58 -6.94 2.67
CA THR A 265 4.30 -6.68 2.00
C THR A 265 3.60 -5.45 2.57
N ILE A 266 3.07 -4.63 1.66
CA ILE A 266 2.51 -3.31 1.93
C ILE A 266 1.11 -3.22 1.34
N SER A 267 0.15 -2.66 2.09
CA SER A 267 -1.18 -2.26 1.60
C SER A 267 -1.34 -0.74 1.72
N ASN A 268 -2.05 -0.13 0.76
CA ASN A 268 -2.42 1.29 0.80
C ASN A 268 -3.74 1.54 1.56
N HIS A 269 -4.38 0.48 2.07
CA HIS A 269 -5.65 0.54 2.76
C HIS A 269 -5.45 0.76 4.28
N ILE A 270 -5.52 2.03 4.71
CA ILE A 270 -5.13 2.45 6.07
C ILE A 270 -5.87 1.69 7.18
N HIS A 271 -7.20 1.54 7.08
CA HIS A 271 -8.00 0.85 8.11
C HIS A 271 -7.75 -0.65 8.19
N GLU A 272 -7.35 -1.27 7.08
CA GLU A 272 -7.01 -2.69 7.02
C GLU A 272 -5.64 -2.93 7.65
N VAL A 273 -4.68 -2.05 7.35
CA VAL A 273 -3.38 -2.08 8.04
C VAL A 273 -3.54 -1.87 9.54
N ALA A 274 -4.43 -0.95 9.95
CA ALA A 274 -4.73 -0.71 11.36
C ALA A 274 -5.30 -1.94 12.07
N SER A 275 -6.18 -2.70 11.41
CA SER A 275 -6.79 -3.90 12.01
C SER A 275 -5.86 -5.11 12.04
N VAL A 276 -4.98 -5.26 11.04
CA VAL A 276 -4.09 -6.42 10.92
C VAL A 276 -2.75 -6.21 11.62
N LEU A 277 -2.09 -5.07 11.38
CA LEU A 277 -0.73 -4.78 11.86
C LEU A 277 -0.69 -3.78 13.03
N GLY A 278 -1.78 -3.06 13.28
CA GLY A 278 -1.93 -2.12 14.39
C GLY A 278 -1.75 -0.65 14.00
N ILE A 279 -1.95 0.23 14.99
CA ILE A 279 -2.06 1.68 14.79
C ILE A 279 -0.74 2.32 14.35
N GLU A 280 0.40 1.89 14.89
CA GLU A 280 1.71 2.41 14.47
C GLU A 280 2.06 2.05 13.02
N ALA A 281 1.64 0.86 12.57
CA ALA A 281 1.77 0.48 11.17
C ALA A 281 0.89 1.37 10.28
N ALA A 282 -0.36 1.62 10.69
CA ALA A 282 -1.26 2.52 9.97
C ALA A 282 -0.73 3.96 9.92
N ARG A 283 -0.16 4.46 11.02
CA ARG A 283 0.51 5.78 11.08
C ARG A 283 1.60 5.89 10.02
N ASN A 284 2.49 4.89 9.95
CA ASN A 284 3.56 4.86 8.95
C ASN A 284 3.03 4.75 7.51
N VAL A 285 1.92 4.04 7.30
CA VAL A 285 1.25 4.00 5.99
C VAL A 285 0.70 5.37 5.61
N ILE A 286 0.05 6.09 6.53
CA ILE A 286 -0.42 7.46 6.29
C ILE A 286 0.74 8.37 5.86
N ILE A 287 1.86 8.32 6.59
CA ILE A 287 3.04 9.15 6.31
C ILE A 287 3.59 8.83 4.92
N ARG A 288 3.83 7.54 4.64
CA ARG A 288 4.41 7.11 3.37
C ARG A 288 3.51 7.42 2.19
N GLU A 289 2.21 7.14 2.30
CA GLU A 289 1.24 7.42 1.23
C GLU A 289 1.11 8.91 0.95
N ALA A 290 1.00 9.74 1.99
CA ALA A 290 0.90 11.19 1.80
C ALA A 290 2.18 11.78 1.19
N MET A 291 3.36 11.32 1.62
CA MET A 291 4.64 11.73 1.04
C MET A 291 4.77 11.29 -0.42
N ASN A 292 4.44 10.02 -0.73
CA ASN A 292 4.48 9.51 -2.10
C ASN A 292 3.60 10.35 -3.04
N VAL A 293 2.38 10.68 -2.62
CA VAL A 293 1.45 11.50 -3.41
C VAL A 293 2.01 12.91 -3.68
N LEU A 294 2.69 13.52 -2.71
CA LEU A 294 3.28 14.85 -2.86
C LEU A 294 4.54 14.80 -3.74
N GLU A 295 5.42 13.81 -3.54
CA GLU A 295 6.65 13.62 -4.31
C GLU A 295 6.37 13.31 -5.79
N GLU A 296 5.39 12.45 -6.08
CA GLU A 296 4.96 12.14 -7.46
C GLU A 296 4.47 13.38 -8.22
N GLN A 297 3.92 14.35 -7.50
CA GLN A 297 3.48 15.62 -8.07
C GLN A 297 4.61 16.65 -8.18
N GLY A 298 5.82 16.29 -7.77
CA GLY A 298 6.99 17.17 -7.74
C GLY A 298 6.88 18.29 -6.72
N LEU A 299 6.05 18.10 -5.68
CA LEU A 299 5.84 19.04 -4.60
C LEU A 299 6.72 18.64 -3.42
N ASN A 300 7.46 19.60 -2.88
CA ASN A 300 8.36 19.36 -1.76
C ASN A 300 7.75 19.94 -0.48
N VAL A 301 7.06 19.09 0.28
CA VAL A 301 6.55 19.41 1.62
C VAL A 301 7.42 18.67 2.63
N ASP A 302 7.82 19.37 3.70
CA ASP A 302 8.64 18.76 4.73
C ASP A 302 7.86 17.66 5.48
N VAL A 303 8.52 16.51 5.68
CA VAL A 303 7.93 15.32 6.33
C VAL A 303 7.38 15.61 7.72
N ARG A 304 7.91 16.62 8.44
CA ARG A 304 7.45 17.00 9.78
C ARG A 304 5.98 17.42 9.80
N HIS A 305 5.50 18.07 8.74
CA HIS A 305 4.09 18.44 8.64
C HIS A 305 3.19 17.21 8.52
N ILE A 306 3.62 16.22 7.73
CA ILE A 306 2.91 14.96 7.56
C ILE A 306 2.96 14.11 8.82
N LEU A 307 4.11 14.09 9.52
CA LEU A 307 4.25 13.42 10.82
C LEU A 307 3.25 13.97 11.84
N LEU A 308 3.17 15.30 11.96
CA LEU A 308 2.22 15.95 12.87
C LEU A 308 0.78 15.55 12.58
N VAL A 309 0.41 15.50 11.29
CA VAL A 309 -0.93 15.08 10.87
C VAL A 309 -1.18 13.60 11.17
N ALA A 310 -0.24 12.72 10.83
CA ALA A 310 -0.38 11.29 11.08
C ALA A 310 -0.51 10.99 12.57
N ASP A 311 0.32 11.62 13.41
CA ASP A 311 0.25 11.51 14.88
C ASP A 311 -1.10 11.96 15.41
N LEU A 312 -1.63 13.09 14.92
CA LEU A 312 -2.95 13.61 15.29
C LEU A 312 -4.07 12.61 14.91
N MET A 313 -3.99 12.03 13.71
CA MET A 313 -4.98 11.07 13.21
C MET A 313 -4.97 9.75 14.00
N THR A 314 -3.84 9.38 14.60
CA THR A 314 -3.69 8.11 15.34
C THR A 314 -3.63 8.25 16.86
N MET A 315 -3.74 9.47 17.40
CA MET A 315 -3.52 9.80 18.81
C MET A 315 -4.35 8.97 19.80
N ASN A 316 -5.58 8.61 19.43
CA ASN A 316 -6.54 7.96 20.33
C ASN A 316 -6.51 6.42 20.26
N GLY A 317 -5.52 5.82 19.58
CA GLY A 317 -5.46 4.37 19.37
C GLY A 317 -6.45 3.85 18.31
N GLU A 318 -7.02 4.74 17.50
CA GLU A 318 -7.81 4.44 16.32
C GLU A 318 -7.46 5.47 15.23
N VAL A 319 -7.62 5.10 13.95
CA VAL A 319 -7.40 6.02 12.83
C VAL A 319 -8.64 6.91 12.67
N GLN A 320 -8.45 8.22 12.83
CA GLN A 320 -9.51 9.22 12.77
C GLN A 320 -9.35 10.15 11.57
N GLN A 321 -10.49 10.56 11.01
CA GLN A 321 -10.57 11.65 10.04
C GLN A 321 -10.20 12.99 10.70
N ILE A 322 -9.53 13.89 9.99
CA ILE A 322 -9.20 15.24 10.51
C ILE A 322 -10.43 16.14 10.63
N GLY A 323 -11.40 15.98 9.73
CA GLY A 323 -12.63 16.78 9.65
C GLY A 323 -13.58 16.71 10.85
N SER A 324 -14.76 17.30 10.66
CA SER A 324 -15.78 17.53 11.70
C SER A 324 -16.29 16.27 12.40
N HIS A 325 -16.19 15.09 11.78
CA HIS A 325 -16.66 13.83 12.34
C HIS A 325 -15.56 13.04 13.08
N GLY A 326 -14.31 13.52 13.07
CA GLY A 326 -13.19 12.90 13.76
C GLY A 326 -12.50 13.88 14.71
N VAL A 327 -11.26 14.24 14.42
CA VAL A 327 -10.41 15.05 15.32
C VAL A 327 -11.05 16.39 15.66
N SER A 328 -11.62 17.11 14.67
CA SER A 328 -12.23 18.41 14.94
C SER A 328 -13.56 18.31 15.69
N GLY A 329 -14.27 17.18 15.62
CA GLY A 329 -15.54 16.95 16.32
C GLY A 329 -15.36 16.53 17.77
N LYS A 330 -14.23 15.89 18.11
CA LYS A 330 -13.89 15.45 19.47
C LYS A 330 -13.21 16.54 20.31
N LYS A 331 -13.24 17.80 19.87
CA LYS A 331 -12.70 18.93 20.65
C LYS A 331 -13.42 19.04 22.00
N GLY A 332 -12.65 19.26 23.06
CA GLY A 332 -13.18 19.38 24.43
C GLY A 332 -14.00 20.64 24.68
N SER A 333 -13.93 21.62 23.78
CA SER A 333 -14.74 22.84 23.81
C SER A 333 -15.69 22.87 22.62
N VAL A 334 -16.94 23.24 22.88
CA VAL A 334 -17.98 23.50 21.87
C VAL A 334 -17.75 24.84 21.15
N LEU A 335 -17.00 25.74 21.80
CA LEU A 335 -16.57 27.05 21.27
C LEU A 335 -15.26 26.94 20.52
#